data_AF-A0A2L2N4P7-F1
#
_entry.id   AF-A0A2L2N4P7-F1
#
_cell.length_a   1.000
_cell.length_b   1.000
_cell.length_c   1.000
_cell.angle_alpha   90.00
_cell.angle_beta   90.00
_cell.angle_gamma   90.00
#
_symmetry.space_group_name_H-M   'P 1'
#
loop_
_entity.id
_entity.type
_entity.pdbx_description
1 polymer ?
#
loop_
_entity_poly.entity_id
_entity_poly.type
_entity_poly.pdbx_seq_one_letter_code
_entity_poly.pdbx_strand_id
1 'polypeptide(L)'
;MSFTQDRELRIIETYQQLLQQWAALAPDECSTTDRDYRFKVKVLPEVEKCSFDNPWRSVTSENLTWRLHVAEDVILRQLNFVLLTVLHRCSDRQSNINFTFTELGAIATICNGLRSKPHPHPAIAALDAYIQLLEF
;
A
#
# COMPACT_ATOMS: atom_id res chain seq x y z
N MET A 1 -12.12 -26.21 2.69
CA MET A 1 -11.86 -24.78 2.45
C MET A 1 -12.01 -24.53 0.96
N SER A 2 -12.79 -23.51 0.58
CA SER A 2 -13.00 -23.17 -0.83
C SER A 2 -11.80 -22.40 -1.39
N PHE A 3 -11.49 -22.61 -2.66
CA PHE A 3 -10.37 -21.94 -3.38
C PHE A 3 -10.40 -20.41 -3.26
N THR A 4 -11.58 -19.82 -3.09
CA THR A 4 -11.80 -18.39 -2.91
C THR A 4 -11.29 -17.92 -1.54
N GLN A 5 -11.53 -18.69 -0.48
CA GLN A 5 -11.19 -18.32 0.89
C GLN A 5 -9.67 -18.31 1.13
N ASP A 6 -8.94 -19.24 0.51
CA ASP A 6 -7.47 -19.30 0.55
C ASP A 6 -6.81 -18.13 -0.21
N ARG A 7 -7.42 -17.65 -1.29
CA ARG A 7 -6.91 -16.50 -2.05
C ARG A 7 -7.14 -15.19 -1.29
N GLU A 8 -8.24 -15.09 -0.56
CA GLU A 8 -8.61 -13.90 0.23
C GLU A 8 -7.69 -13.67 1.43
N LEU A 9 -7.36 -14.75 2.16
CA LEU A 9 -6.41 -14.72 3.28
C LEU A 9 -5.03 -14.25 2.82
N ARG A 10 -4.55 -14.76 1.68
CA ARG A 10 -3.23 -14.39 1.14
C ARG A 10 -3.10 -12.90 0.84
N ILE A 11 -4.17 -12.23 0.40
CA ILE A 11 -4.12 -10.79 0.08
C ILE A 11 -4.01 -9.95 1.37
N ILE A 12 -4.76 -10.31 2.41
CA ILE A 12 -4.69 -9.64 3.72
C ILE A 12 -3.30 -9.79 4.32
N GLU A 13 -2.78 -11.03 4.35
CA GLU A 13 -1.44 -11.33 4.86
C GLU A 13 -0.36 -10.61 4.07
N THR A 14 -0.45 -10.60 2.73
CA THR A 14 0.52 -9.91 1.87
C THR A 14 0.51 -8.41 2.16
N TYR A 15 -0.67 -7.77 2.17
CA TYR A 15 -0.74 -6.33 2.41
C TYR A 15 -0.27 -5.95 3.82
N GLN A 16 -0.61 -6.77 4.83
CA GLN A 16 -0.12 -6.59 6.19
C GLN A 16 1.41 -6.71 6.27
N GLN A 17 2.00 -7.72 5.63
CA GLN A 17 3.46 -7.91 5.59
C GLN A 17 4.16 -6.73 4.91
N LEU A 18 3.60 -6.23 3.80
CA LEU A 18 4.16 -5.05 3.12
C LEU A 18 4.09 -3.80 4.03
N LEU A 19 2.97 -3.56 4.72
CA LEU A 19 2.86 -2.44 5.66
C LEU A 19 3.84 -2.57 6.85
N GLN A 20 4.08 -3.79 7.34
CA GLN A 20 5.10 -4.06 8.36
C GLN A 20 6.52 -3.77 7.85
N GLN A 21 6.85 -4.20 6.63
CA GLN A 21 8.14 -3.93 6.01
C GLN A 21 8.35 -2.45 5.79
N TRP A 22 7.34 -1.73 5.29
CA TRP A 22 7.40 -0.28 5.15
C TRP A 22 7.65 0.42 6.50
N ALA A 23 6.92 0.01 7.55
CA ALA A 23 7.11 0.57 8.88
C ALA A 23 8.51 0.27 9.47
N ALA A 24 9.12 -0.86 9.10
CA ALA A 24 10.46 -1.22 9.54
C ALA A 24 11.55 -0.45 8.78
N LEU A 25 11.39 -0.29 7.46
CA LEU A 25 12.39 0.35 6.58
C LEU A 25 12.32 1.88 6.61
N ALA A 26 11.13 2.46 6.75
CA ALA A 26 10.90 3.90 6.76
C ALA A 26 9.94 4.30 7.91
N PRO A 27 10.39 4.22 9.18
CA PRO A 27 9.55 4.49 10.35
C PRO A 27 9.05 5.94 10.44
N ASP A 28 9.69 6.87 9.73
CA ASP A 28 9.25 8.26 9.59
C ASP A 28 8.13 8.46 8.57
N GLU A 29 7.85 7.43 7.74
CA GLU A 29 6.80 7.41 6.73
C GLU A 29 5.61 6.53 7.15
N CYS A 30 5.89 5.39 7.79
CA CYS A 30 4.89 4.43 8.24
C CYS A 30 5.27 3.90 9.62
N SER A 31 4.30 3.70 10.52
CA SER A 31 4.53 3.11 11.83
C SER A 31 3.46 2.07 12.18
N THR A 32 3.84 1.08 12.97
CA THR A 32 2.90 0.14 13.57
C THR A 32 2.03 0.83 14.63
N THR A 33 0.94 0.16 15.01
CA THR A 33 0.15 0.51 16.20
C THR A 33 0.07 -0.70 17.12
N ASP A 34 -0.48 -0.53 18.33
CA ASP A 34 -0.68 -1.64 19.28
C ASP A 34 -1.70 -2.70 18.82
N ARG A 35 -2.31 -2.54 17.62
CA ARG A 35 -3.29 -3.47 17.05
C ARG A 35 -2.75 -4.11 15.77
N ASP A 36 -2.84 -5.43 15.70
CA ASP A 36 -2.15 -6.28 14.70
C ASP A 36 -2.47 -6.02 13.22
N TYR A 37 -3.46 -5.19 12.89
CA TYR A 37 -3.86 -4.90 11.49
C TYR A 37 -3.94 -3.41 11.17
N ARG A 38 -3.46 -2.55 12.08
CA ARG A 38 -3.58 -1.10 11.94
C ARG A 38 -2.22 -0.44 11.92
N PHE A 39 -2.04 0.43 10.94
CA PHE A 39 -0.81 1.17 10.70
C PHE A 39 -1.12 2.66 10.64
N LYS A 40 -0.11 3.48 10.91
CA LYS A 40 -0.15 4.93 10.72
C LYS A 40 0.78 5.26 9.58
N VAL A 41 0.27 5.95 8.56
CA VAL A 41 1.06 6.42 7.43
C VAL A 41 1.06 7.94 7.45
N LYS A 42 2.23 8.54 7.27
CA LYS A 42 2.41 9.98 7.36
C LYS A 42 1.69 10.65 6.19
N VAL A 43 0.83 11.60 6.52
CA VAL A 43 0.10 12.41 5.55
C VAL A 43 1.07 13.39 4.91
N LEU A 44 1.05 13.43 3.58
CA LEU A 44 1.75 14.41 2.78
C LEU A 44 0.76 15.52 2.39
N PRO A 45 1.11 16.82 2.55
CA PRO A 45 0.25 17.94 2.15
C PRO A 45 -0.26 17.87 0.70
N GLU A 46 0.53 17.26 -0.17
CA GLU A 46 0.27 17.05 -1.60
C GLU A 46 -0.73 15.93 -1.86
N VAL A 47 -0.85 14.98 -0.93
CA VAL A 47 -1.77 13.83 -1.01
C VAL A 47 -3.10 14.15 -0.37
N GLU A 48 -3.09 14.80 0.80
CA GLU A 48 -4.30 15.16 1.52
C GLU A 48 -4.07 16.43 2.35
N LYS A 49 -4.94 17.42 2.13
CA LYS A 49 -4.95 18.64 2.95
C LYS A 49 -5.54 18.33 4.32
N CYS A 50 -4.69 17.95 5.27
CA CYS A 50 -5.08 17.86 6.68
C CYS A 50 -4.94 19.22 7.38
N SER A 51 -5.96 19.62 8.15
CA SER A 51 -5.89 20.78 9.04
C SER A 51 -5.41 20.36 10.44
N PHE A 52 -4.10 20.51 10.68
CA PHE A 52 -3.40 20.58 11.98
C PHE A 52 -3.39 19.38 12.97
N ASP A 53 -2.34 19.39 13.80
CA ASP A 53 -1.90 18.54 14.93
C ASP A 53 -1.50 17.08 14.72
N ASN A 54 -2.14 16.33 13.83
CA ASN A 54 -1.77 14.92 13.62
C ASN A 54 -1.34 14.65 12.18
N PRO A 55 -0.02 14.50 11.90
CA PRO A 55 0.48 14.23 10.56
C PRO A 55 0.31 12.77 10.12
N TRP A 56 -0.53 11.99 10.80
CA TRP A 56 -0.67 10.54 10.56
C TRP A 56 -2.11 10.16 10.21
N ARG A 57 -2.25 9.32 9.18
CA ARG A 57 -3.50 8.69 8.79
C ARG A 57 -3.49 7.21 9.15
N SER A 58 -4.60 6.73 9.71
CA SER A 58 -4.76 5.30 10.00
C SER A 58 -5.12 4.53 8.74
N VAL A 59 -4.42 3.42 8.51
CA VAL A 59 -4.69 2.44 7.43
C VAL A 59 -4.88 1.06 8.08
N THR A 60 -5.80 0.25 7.55
CA THR A 60 -6.03 -1.12 8.03
C THR A 60 -5.88 -2.14 6.91
N SER A 61 -5.34 -3.32 7.24
CA SER A 61 -5.34 -4.50 6.36
C SER A 61 -6.53 -5.43 6.62
N GLU A 62 -7.29 -5.19 7.70
CA GLU A 62 -8.41 -6.05 8.11
C GLU A 62 -9.57 -6.01 7.09
N ASN A 63 -10.12 -7.19 6.77
CA ASN A 63 -11.24 -7.35 5.83
C ASN A 63 -11.00 -6.77 4.43
N LEU A 64 -9.74 -6.51 4.07
CA LEU A 64 -9.38 -5.86 2.80
C LEU A 64 -10.04 -6.54 1.60
N THR A 65 -10.01 -7.87 1.54
CA THR A 65 -10.51 -8.60 0.37
C THR A 65 -12.03 -8.55 0.24
N TRP A 66 -12.76 -8.77 1.35
CA TRP A 66 -14.22 -8.64 1.37
C TRP A 66 -14.63 -7.21 0.96
N ARG A 67 -13.98 -6.20 1.54
CA ARG A 67 -14.29 -4.79 1.30
C ARG A 67 -13.96 -4.35 -0.13
N LEU A 68 -12.88 -4.89 -0.71
CA LEU A 68 -12.57 -4.70 -2.13
C LEU A 68 -13.63 -5.31 -3.04
N HIS A 69 -14.13 -6.50 -2.71
CA HIS A 69 -15.16 -7.17 -3.49
C HIS A 69 -16.50 -6.42 -3.48
N VAL A 70 -16.90 -5.88 -2.33
CA VAL A 70 -18.12 -5.07 -2.20
C VAL A 70 -17.91 -3.58 -2.55
N ALA A 71 -16.73 -3.22 -3.07
CA ALA A 71 -16.34 -1.86 -3.43
C ALA A 71 -16.63 -0.83 -2.33
N GLU A 72 -16.34 -1.18 -1.06
CA GLU A 72 -16.64 -0.28 0.06
C GLU A 72 -15.79 1.00 -0.05
N ASP A 73 -16.45 2.15 -0.08
CA ASP A 73 -15.81 3.46 -0.22
C ASP A 73 -14.66 3.69 0.76
N VAL A 74 -14.77 3.15 1.98
CA VAL A 74 -13.77 3.33 3.02
C VAL A 74 -12.44 2.66 2.65
N ILE A 75 -12.47 1.44 2.12
CA ILE A 75 -11.24 0.70 1.79
C ILE A 75 -10.59 1.27 0.52
N LEU A 76 -11.41 1.67 -0.46
CA LEU A 76 -10.93 2.32 -1.68
C LEU A 76 -10.24 3.64 -1.35
N ARG A 77 -10.80 4.44 -0.44
CA ARG A 77 -10.13 5.67 0.03
C ARG A 77 -8.81 5.40 0.73
N GLN A 78 -8.71 4.35 1.54
CA GLN A 78 -7.45 3.98 2.19
C GLN A 78 -6.39 3.53 1.18
N LEU A 79 -6.75 2.67 0.24
CA LEU A 79 -5.83 2.19 -0.80
C LEU A 79 -5.41 3.32 -1.73
N ASN A 80 -6.32 4.22 -2.10
CA ASN A 80 -5.99 5.40 -2.89
C ASN A 80 -5.03 6.33 -2.14
N PHE A 81 -5.25 6.53 -0.84
CA PHE A 81 -4.34 7.29 -0.01
C PHE A 81 -2.93 6.66 0.02
N VAL A 82 -2.83 5.34 0.23
CA VAL A 82 -1.54 4.63 0.21
C VAL A 82 -0.87 4.73 -1.15
N LEU A 83 -1.63 4.52 -2.23
CA LEU A 83 -1.13 4.67 -3.60
C LEU A 83 -0.54 6.06 -3.82
N LEU A 84 -1.33 7.12 -3.58
CA LEU A 84 -0.88 8.50 -3.78
C LEU A 84 0.34 8.85 -2.92
N THR A 85 0.38 8.35 -1.68
CA THR A 85 1.55 8.53 -0.81
C THR A 85 2.79 7.88 -1.42
N VAL A 86 2.70 6.63 -1.88
CA VAL A 86 3.81 5.94 -2.53
C VAL A 86 4.24 6.68 -3.81
N LEU A 87 3.31 7.12 -4.65
CA LEU A 87 3.61 7.88 -5.86
C LEU A 87 4.41 9.16 -5.54
N HIS A 88 3.99 9.89 -4.51
CA HIS A 88 4.69 11.10 -4.09
C HIS A 88 6.09 10.80 -3.57
N ARG A 89 6.24 9.78 -2.73
CA ARG A 89 7.56 9.39 -2.21
C ARG A 89 8.51 8.93 -3.31
N CYS A 90 8.01 8.25 -4.33
CA CYS A 90 8.79 7.92 -5.52
C CYS A 90 9.24 9.21 -6.23
N SER A 91 8.33 10.16 -6.43
CA SER A 91 8.63 11.45 -7.05
C SER A 91 9.68 12.26 -6.27
N ASP A 92 9.57 12.31 -4.93
CA ASP A 92 10.56 12.99 -4.06
C ASP A 92 11.95 12.37 -4.20
N ARG A 93 12.00 11.04 -4.43
CA ARG A 93 13.23 10.28 -4.71
C ARG A 93 13.62 10.30 -6.20
N GLN A 94 12.99 11.16 -7.02
CA GLN A 94 13.22 11.27 -8.46
C GLN A 94 13.07 9.93 -9.22
N SER A 95 12.25 9.03 -8.68
CA SER A 95 11.98 7.71 -9.22
C SER A 95 10.64 7.72 -9.95
N ASN A 96 10.63 7.25 -11.18
CA ASN A 96 9.38 7.07 -11.94
C ASN A 96 8.77 5.71 -11.64
N ILE A 97 7.45 5.69 -11.48
CA ILE A 97 6.67 4.47 -11.28
C ILE A 97 5.69 4.29 -12.44
N ASN A 98 5.67 3.09 -13.00
CA ASN A 98 4.80 2.70 -14.10
C ASN A 98 3.96 1.49 -13.70
N PHE A 99 2.74 1.40 -14.25
CA PHE A 99 1.82 0.29 -13.99
C PHE A 99 1.56 -0.50 -15.26
N THR A 100 1.57 -1.83 -15.12
CA THR A 100 1.08 -2.76 -16.14
C THR A 100 -0.04 -3.59 -15.56
N PHE A 101 -1.16 -3.68 -16.27
CA PHE A 101 -2.33 -4.45 -15.85
C PHE A 101 -2.41 -5.74 -16.66
N THR A 102 -2.54 -6.86 -15.96
CA THR A 102 -2.59 -8.21 -16.53
C THR A 102 -3.80 -8.96 -15.97
N GLU A 103 -4.11 -10.13 -16.53
CA GLU A 103 -5.16 -11.02 -16.00
C GLU A 103 -4.90 -11.47 -14.55
N LEU A 104 -3.63 -11.45 -14.12
CA LEU A 104 -3.22 -11.80 -12.76
C LEU A 104 -3.30 -10.62 -11.77
N GLY A 105 -3.47 -9.39 -12.27
CA GLY A 105 -3.53 -8.17 -11.48
C GLY A 105 -2.64 -7.04 -11.99
N ALA A 106 -2.49 -6.01 -11.17
CA ALA A 106 -1.62 -4.86 -11.38
C ALA A 106 -0.18 -5.18 -10.99
N ILE A 107 0.77 -4.68 -11.77
CA ILE A 107 2.20 -4.77 -11.53
C ILE A 107 2.75 -3.36 -11.56
N ALA A 108 3.51 -2.96 -10.54
CA ALA A 108 4.21 -1.69 -10.50
C ALA A 108 5.70 -1.91 -10.76
N THR A 109 6.29 -0.99 -11.53
CA THR A 109 7.72 -0.95 -11.80
C THR A 109 8.25 0.42 -11.47
N ILE A 110 9.19 0.51 -10.53
CA ILE A 110 9.88 1.72 -10.12
C ILE A 110 11.28 1.72 -10.71
N CYS A 111 11.63 2.81 -11.38
CA CYS A 111 12.86 2.90 -12.18
C CYS A 111 12.94 1.74 -13.21
N ASN A 112 14.03 1.63 -13.96
CA ASN A 112 14.12 0.62 -15.03
C ASN A 112 14.34 -0.84 -14.51
N GLY A 113 13.88 -1.19 -13.29
CA GLY A 113 14.12 -2.55 -12.77
C GLY A 113 13.44 -3.01 -11.47
N LEU A 114 13.00 -2.13 -10.56
CA LEU A 114 12.40 -2.58 -9.29
C LEU A 114 10.92 -2.89 -9.51
N ARG A 115 10.57 -4.17 -9.55
CA ARG A 115 9.27 -4.64 -10.05
C ARG A 115 8.53 -5.43 -8.99
N SER A 116 7.29 -5.05 -8.72
CA SER A 116 6.40 -5.79 -7.82
C SER A 116 6.02 -7.16 -8.39
N LYS A 117 5.54 -8.05 -7.52
CA LYS A 117 4.73 -9.18 -7.97
C LYS A 117 3.37 -8.67 -8.51
N PRO A 118 2.60 -9.49 -9.25
CA PRO A 118 1.22 -9.15 -9.60
C PRO A 118 0.34 -9.11 -8.35
N HIS A 119 -0.40 -8.02 -8.16
CA HIS A 119 -1.31 -7.81 -7.03
C HIS A 119 -2.72 -7.43 -7.50
N PRO A 120 -3.77 -7.74 -6.74
CA PRO A 120 -5.16 -7.45 -7.13
C PRO A 120 -5.48 -5.95 -7.20
N HIS A 121 -4.66 -5.08 -6.58
CA HIS A 121 -4.89 -3.64 -6.54
C HIS A 121 -3.59 -2.86 -6.78
N PRO A 122 -3.61 -1.76 -7.57
CA PRO A 122 -2.41 -0.98 -7.90
C PRO A 122 -1.71 -0.40 -6.67
N ALA A 123 -2.45 -0.04 -5.60
CA ALA A 123 -1.85 0.42 -4.35
C ALA A 123 -0.92 -0.62 -3.70
N ILE A 124 -1.32 -1.91 -3.72
CA ILE A 124 -0.52 -3.00 -3.15
C ILE A 124 0.71 -3.24 -4.02
N ALA A 125 0.54 -3.22 -5.35
CA ALA A 125 1.65 -3.33 -6.30
C ALA A 125 2.66 -2.19 -6.13
N ALA A 126 2.18 -0.94 -6.02
CA ALA A 126 3.03 0.23 -5.80
C ALA A 126 3.83 0.10 -4.51
N LEU A 127 3.18 -0.31 -3.41
CA LEU A 127 3.83 -0.49 -2.12
C LEU A 127 4.91 -1.58 -2.17
N ASP A 128 4.64 -2.72 -2.80
CA ASP A 128 5.63 -3.80 -2.99
C ASP A 128 6.86 -3.31 -3.76
N ALA A 129 6.67 -2.64 -4.90
CA ALA A 129 7.80 -2.06 -5.63
C ALA A 129 8.55 -0.98 -4.82
N TYR A 130 7.82 -0.17 -4.04
CA TYR A 130 8.41 0.89 -3.23
C TYR A 130 9.24 0.34 -2.06
N ILE A 131 8.80 -0.75 -1.43
CA ILE A 131 9.60 -1.44 -0.41
C ILE A 131 10.93 -1.90 -1.00
N GLN A 132 10.93 -2.45 -2.22
CA GLN A 132 12.20 -2.79 -2.90
C GLN A 132 13.07 -1.54 -3.10
N LEU A 133 12.49 -0.38 -3.43
CA LEU A 133 13.25 0.88 -3.51
C LEU A 133 13.82 1.32 -2.16
N LEU A 134 13.13 1.05 -1.04
CA LEU A 134 13.61 1.39 0.30
C LEU A 134 14.77 0.53 0.78
N GLU A 135 14.93 -0.68 0.24
CA GLU A 135 16.00 -1.61 0.60
C GLU A 135 17.37 -1.27 -0.05
N PHE A 136 17.40 -0.40 -1.07
CA PHE A 136 18.61 0.04 -1.78
C PHE A 136 18.99 1.50 -1.46
#